data_AF-A0A1H3JG19-F1
#
_entry.id   AF-A0A1H3JG19-F1
#
_cell.length_a   1.000
_cell.length_b   1.000
_cell.length_c   1.000
_cell.angle_alpha   90.00
_cell.angle_beta   90.00
_cell.angle_gamma   90.00
#
_symmetry.space_group_name_H-M   'P 1'
#
loop_
_entity.id
_entity.type
_entity.pdbx_description
1 polymer ?
#
loop_
_entity_poly.entity_id
_entity_poly.type
_entity_poly.pdbx_seq_one_letter_code
_entity_poly.pdbx_strand_id
1 'polypeptide(L)'
;MTLLDTGTISPSDRSGFWTAVCRRDQLEPLWGEAALVDGEQVALFLLPDGRVFAVSNADPATGAFVMSRGIVGSRGDRPTIASPLHKEVFDLETGECFTDATLRLPTRRVRDHDGRIEVARTTTLLAVSHGTSDPAGQAAVAGLVQAAREAHPELPISAGFVDVQQPDVAASLAAIPVAAPVAIVPLLLSAGYHVHVDLADAAADAEHGVALAPALGPDARLATVLARRLREAGLRDDDRVVLGAAGSTDAAAVADCYSMAGLLGIELEREVGVGFISAASPMLSTAVEATRLGRPGGRVLIATYLLAPGHFASLARAAGADVTSEPLLGDGAPPPELVDLVIDRYRSAFPQHAALERTAR
;
A
#
# COMPACT_ATOMS: atom_id res chain seq x y z
N MET A 1 23.21 25.22 12.09
CA MET A 1 24.00 24.44 13.06
C MET A 1 23.32 23.08 13.10
N THR A 2 23.94 22.03 12.55
CA THR A 2 23.33 20.70 12.59
C THR A 2 23.30 20.26 14.05
N LEU A 3 22.13 19.93 14.59
CA LEU A 3 22.04 19.40 15.94
C LEU A 3 22.70 18.01 15.94
N LEU A 4 23.90 17.94 16.50
CA LEU A 4 24.60 16.71 16.83
C LEU A 4 24.72 16.68 18.35
N ASP A 5 23.72 16.11 19.01
CA ASP A 5 23.85 15.76 20.43
C ASP A 5 23.67 14.25 20.58
N THR A 6 24.80 13.54 20.63
CA THR A 6 24.90 12.09 20.82
C THR A 6 24.86 11.72 22.31
N GLY A 7 24.00 12.39 23.08
CA GLY A 7 23.67 11.99 24.45
C GLY A 7 23.08 10.58 24.45
N THR A 8 23.70 9.68 25.22
CA THR A 8 23.50 8.22 25.27
C THR A 8 22.06 7.80 24.99
N ILE A 9 21.85 7.26 23.79
CA ILE A 9 20.55 6.80 23.29
C ILE A 9 20.17 5.54 24.06
N SER A 10 19.20 5.66 24.96
CA SER A 10 18.54 4.47 25.52
C SER A 10 17.61 3.90 24.44
N PRO A 11 17.64 2.58 24.16
CA PRO A 11 16.91 1.99 23.04
C PRO A 11 15.43 1.90 23.40
N SER A 12 14.64 2.91 23.05
CA SER A 12 13.20 2.93 23.32
C SER A 12 12.37 3.27 22.09
N ASP A 13 12.50 2.44 21.06
CA ASP A 13 11.37 1.77 20.38
C ASP A 13 11.97 0.61 19.58
N ARG A 14 11.59 -0.63 19.94
CA ARG A 14 12.01 -1.86 19.26
C ARG A 14 11.55 -1.94 17.79
N SER A 15 10.76 -0.97 17.35
CA SER A 15 10.15 -0.96 16.03
C SER A 15 11.10 -0.52 14.91
N GLY A 16 12.21 0.18 15.19
CA GLY A 16 13.19 0.58 14.16
C GLY A 16 12.65 1.54 13.08
N PHE A 17 11.40 2.02 13.19
CA PHE A 17 10.74 2.92 12.22
C PHE A 17 10.95 4.41 12.51
N TRP A 18 11.49 4.76 13.67
CA TRP A 18 11.58 6.14 14.15
C TRP A 18 13.01 6.49 14.54
N THR A 19 13.41 7.73 14.28
CA THR A 19 14.66 8.34 14.76
C THR A 19 14.33 9.51 15.66
N ALA A 20 14.73 9.44 16.93
CA ALA A 20 14.69 10.59 17.82
C ALA A 20 15.69 11.66 17.34
N VAL A 21 15.20 12.87 17.08
CA VAL A 21 16.00 13.95 16.47
C VAL A 21 16.32 15.07 17.46
N CYS A 22 15.38 15.47 18.31
CA CYS A 22 15.57 16.50 19.32
C CYS A 22 14.46 16.43 20.39
N ARG A 23 14.61 17.20 21.46
CA ARG A 23 13.50 17.49 22.37
C ARG A 23 12.60 18.57 21.78
N ARG A 24 11.30 18.49 22.09
CA ARG A 24 10.31 19.47 21.63
C ARG A 24 10.67 20.91 22.01
N ASP A 25 11.24 21.13 23.20
CA ASP A 25 11.63 22.44 23.70
C ASP A 25 12.86 23.04 23.02
N GLN A 26 13.52 22.29 22.13
CA GLN A 26 14.59 22.79 21.28
C GLN A 26 14.07 23.34 19.94
N LEU A 27 12.79 23.13 19.61
CA LEU A 27 12.17 23.69 18.41
C LEU A 27 11.56 25.06 18.71
N GLU A 28 11.98 26.08 17.97
CA GLU A 28 11.36 27.40 18.02
C GLU A 28 10.20 27.49 17.01
N PRO A 29 9.01 28.00 17.43
CA PRO A 29 7.88 28.14 16.51
C PRO A 29 8.23 28.95 15.26
N LEU A 30 7.80 28.46 14.10
CA LEU A 30 8.02 29.06 12.77
C LEU A 30 9.49 29.12 12.32
N TRP A 31 10.41 28.56 13.10
CA TRP A 31 11.81 28.42 12.73
C TRP A 31 12.11 26.99 12.30
N GLY A 32 12.90 26.84 11.23
CA GLY A 32 13.26 25.53 10.70
C GLY A 32 14.56 25.01 11.31
N GLU A 33 14.54 23.78 11.80
CA GLU A 33 15.72 23.09 12.33
C GLU A 33 16.14 21.91 11.46
N ALA A 34 17.41 21.83 11.10
CA ALA A 34 17.94 20.73 10.30
C ALA A 34 18.40 19.56 11.19
N ALA A 35 17.92 18.36 10.89
CA ALA A 35 18.30 17.12 11.56
C ALA A 35 18.72 16.04 10.55
N LEU A 36 19.38 14.99 11.02
CA LEU A 36 19.75 13.83 10.22
C LEU A 36 18.87 12.62 10.57
N VAL A 37 18.30 11.99 9.56
CA VAL A 37 17.50 10.75 9.67
C VAL A 37 17.97 9.82 8.56
N ASP A 38 18.48 8.63 8.91
CA ASP A 38 19.06 7.68 7.95
C ASP A 38 20.17 8.27 7.05
N GLY A 39 20.91 9.25 7.57
CA GLY A 39 21.95 9.96 6.80
C GLY A 39 21.41 11.04 5.85
N GLU A 40 20.09 11.21 5.75
CA GLU A 40 19.45 12.27 4.99
C GLU A 40 19.13 13.48 5.88
N GLN A 41 19.25 14.68 5.34
CA GLN A 41 18.87 15.90 6.06
C GLN A 41 17.37 16.16 5.93
N VAL A 42 16.71 16.32 7.07
CA VAL A 42 15.32 16.76 7.17
C VAL A 42 15.26 18.14 7.84
N ALA A 43 14.26 18.93 7.47
CA ALA A 43 13.92 20.19 8.10
C ALA A 43 12.65 20.03 8.96
N LEU A 44 12.75 20.38 10.24
CA LEU A 44 11.69 20.32 11.24
C LEU A 44 11.09 21.70 11.44
N PHE A 45 9.76 21.76 11.55
CA PHE A 45 9.03 23.00 11.80
C PHE A 45 7.99 22.79 12.89
N LEU A 46 8.11 23.52 13.99
CA LEU A 46 7.06 23.64 15.00
C LEU A 46 6.13 24.79 14.61
N LEU A 47 4.83 24.53 14.52
CA LEU A 47 3.82 25.57 14.28
C LEU A 47 3.25 26.12 15.60
N PRO A 48 2.67 27.34 15.60
CA PRO A 48 2.07 27.94 16.80
C PRO A 48 0.92 27.12 17.40
N ASP A 49 0.26 26.27 16.61
CA ASP A 49 -0.79 25.35 17.08
C ASP A 49 -0.21 24.08 17.76
N GLY A 50 1.11 23.96 17.83
CA GLY A 50 1.82 22.85 18.46
C GLY A 50 2.10 21.67 17.54
N ARG A 51 1.63 21.67 16.29
CA ARG A 51 1.98 20.62 15.33
C ARG A 51 3.44 20.73 14.90
N VAL A 52 4.07 19.58 14.67
CA VAL A 52 5.45 19.51 14.15
C VAL A 52 5.43 18.81 12.81
N PHE A 53 6.09 19.40 11.83
CA PHE A 53 6.23 18.86 10.47
C PHE A 53 7.70 18.58 10.17
N ALA A 54 7.95 17.53 9.39
CA ALA A 54 9.28 17.21 8.87
C ALA A 54 9.21 17.08 7.35
N VAL A 55 10.14 17.73 6.67
CA VAL A 55 10.28 17.68 5.20
C VAL A 55 11.75 17.45 4.83
N SER A 56 12.03 17.08 3.58
CA SER A 56 13.39 17.07 3.08
C SER A 56 14.04 18.44 3.27
N ASN A 57 15.28 18.49 3.76
CA ASN A 57 16.01 19.76 3.79
C ASN A 57 16.50 20.14 2.38
N ALA A 58 16.53 19.20 1.43
CA ALA A 58 16.86 19.46 0.04
C ALA A 58 15.68 20.10 -0.70
N ASP A 59 15.96 21.27 -1.29
CA ASP A 59 15.05 21.99 -2.17
C ASP A 59 14.76 21.17 -3.45
N PRO A 60 13.49 20.89 -3.81
CA PRO A 60 13.16 20.02 -4.94
C PRO A 60 13.63 20.52 -6.31
N ALA A 61 13.78 21.84 -6.49
CA ALA A 61 14.18 22.42 -7.77
C ALA A 61 15.71 22.38 -7.97
N THR A 62 16.48 22.46 -6.88
CA THR A 62 17.94 22.68 -6.93
C THR A 62 18.77 21.57 -6.28
N GLY A 63 18.15 20.73 -5.43
CA GLY A 63 18.84 19.77 -4.58
C GLY A 63 19.64 20.38 -3.42
N ALA A 64 19.60 21.72 -3.25
CA ALA A 64 20.34 22.39 -2.19
C ALA A 64 19.69 22.17 -0.81
N PHE A 65 20.49 21.86 0.21
CA PHE A 65 20.02 21.60 1.57
C PHE A 65 19.69 22.89 2.35
N VAL A 66 18.61 23.57 1.97
CA VAL A 66 18.26 24.91 2.46
C VAL A 66 16.84 25.05 3.01
N MET A 67 15.98 24.04 2.91
CA MET A 67 14.55 24.20 3.24
C MET A 67 14.31 24.61 4.70
N SER A 68 15.16 24.20 5.64
CA SER A 68 15.17 24.67 7.04
C SER A 68 15.30 26.19 7.20
N ARG A 69 15.73 26.92 6.17
CA ARG A 69 15.79 28.39 6.15
C ARG A 69 14.59 29.04 5.47
N GLY A 70 13.62 28.25 5.05
CA GLY A 70 12.42 28.73 4.36
C GLY A 70 11.51 29.54 5.29
N ILE A 71 10.57 30.26 4.68
CA ILE A 71 9.59 31.05 5.43
C ILE A 71 8.32 30.23 5.62
N VAL A 72 7.98 29.92 6.87
CA VAL A 72 6.71 29.27 7.21
C VAL A 72 5.56 30.25 7.02
N GLY A 73 4.46 29.77 6.44
CA GLY A 73 3.25 30.54 6.19
C GLY A 73 2.01 29.66 6.21
N SER A 74 0.94 30.17 5.63
CA SER A 74 -0.31 29.42 5.44
C SER A 74 -0.99 29.82 4.14
N ARG A 75 -1.76 28.88 3.56
CA ARG A 75 -2.70 29.13 2.47
C ARG A 75 -4.06 28.60 2.90
N GLY A 76 -4.87 29.47 3.52
CA GLY A 76 -6.07 29.04 4.22
C GLY A 76 -5.69 28.31 5.52
N ASP A 77 -6.18 27.10 5.70
CA ASP A 77 -5.86 26.19 6.81
C ASP A 77 -4.60 25.34 6.58
N ARG A 78 -4.07 25.34 5.35
CA ARG A 78 -2.91 24.54 4.95
C ARG A 78 -1.59 25.22 5.36
N PRO A 79 -0.75 24.59 6.20
CA PRO A 79 0.54 25.15 6.58
C PRO A 79 1.54 25.05 5.42
N THR A 80 2.33 26.09 5.20
CA THR A 80 3.23 26.16 4.03
C THR A 80 4.66 26.51 4.39
N ILE A 81 5.60 26.16 3.53
CA ILE A 81 6.99 26.59 3.56
C ILE A 81 7.39 27.12 2.18
N ALA A 82 7.91 28.35 2.12
CA ALA A 82 8.47 28.91 0.90
C ALA A 82 9.97 28.61 0.81
N SER A 83 10.44 28.07 -0.31
CA SER A 83 11.87 27.86 -0.56
C SER A 83 12.65 29.17 -0.42
N PRO A 84 13.83 29.18 0.23
CA PRO A 84 14.68 30.36 0.28
C PRO A 84 15.17 30.82 -1.09
N LEU A 85 15.35 29.89 -2.04
CA LEU A 85 16.04 30.13 -3.31
C LEU A 85 15.11 30.74 -4.35
N HIS A 86 14.07 30.01 -4.75
CA HIS A 86 13.20 30.40 -5.86
C HIS A 86 11.75 30.68 -5.44
N LYS A 87 11.46 30.64 -4.13
CA LYS A 87 10.18 31.03 -3.50
C LYS A 87 8.99 30.15 -3.88
N GLU A 88 9.23 28.95 -4.40
CA GLU A 88 8.18 27.95 -4.52
C GLU A 88 7.59 27.64 -3.15
N VAL A 89 6.26 27.53 -3.10
CA VAL A 89 5.53 27.39 -1.86
C VAL A 89 5.01 25.96 -1.77
N PHE A 90 5.48 25.23 -0.77
CA PHE A 90 5.10 23.84 -0.54
C PHE A 90 4.18 23.74 0.66
N ASP A 91 3.23 22.84 0.60
CA ASP A 91 2.42 22.41 1.73
C ASP A 91 3.26 21.51 2.67
N LEU A 92 3.31 21.85 3.96
CA LEU A 92 4.13 21.14 4.96
C LEU A 92 3.62 19.73 5.30
N GLU A 93 2.34 19.45 5.06
CA GLU A 93 1.70 18.17 5.40
C GLU A 93 1.83 17.17 4.24
N THR A 94 1.55 17.64 3.03
CA THR A 94 1.41 16.83 1.82
C THR A 94 2.61 16.95 0.88
N GLY A 95 3.42 18.00 1.01
CA GLY A 95 4.54 18.27 0.11
C GLY A 95 4.14 18.85 -1.25
N GLU A 96 2.84 19.06 -1.49
CA GLU A 96 2.33 19.64 -2.73
C GLU A 96 2.94 21.04 -2.94
N CYS A 97 3.46 21.28 -4.14
CA CYS A 97 3.92 22.61 -4.52
C CYS A 97 2.74 23.41 -5.11
N PHE A 98 2.40 24.52 -4.46
CA PHE A 98 1.33 25.41 -4.87
C PHE A 98 1.67 26.30 -6.07
N THR A 99 2.94 26.38 -6.42
CA THR A 99 3.46 27.28 -7.46
C THR A 99 3.89 26.54 -8.72
N ASP A 100 4.31 25.28 -8.60
CA ASP A 100 4.71 24.43 -9.72
C ASP A 100 4.32 22.98 -9.43
N ALA A 101 3.26 22.50 -10.09
CA ALA A 101 2.72 21.15 -9.88
C ALA A 101 3.68 20.01 -10.28
N THR A 102 4.80 20.31 -10.95
CA THR A 102 5.84 19.31 -11.27
C THR A 102 6.80 19.08 -10.10
N LEU A 103 6.82 19.97 -9.11
CA LEU A 103 7.67 19.86 -7.94
C LEU A 103 6.89 19.28 -6.75
N ARG A 104 7.59 18.51 -5.94
CA ARG A 104 7.06 17.96 -4.68
C ARG A 104 8.15 17.98 -3.63
N LEU A 105 7.84 18.48 -2.45
CA LEU A 105 8.74 18.45 -1.30
C LEU A 105 8.48 17.17 -0.49
N PRO A 106 9.43 16.23 -0.40
CA PRO A 106 9.21 15.00 0.37
C PRO A 106 8.90 15.32 1.84
N THR A 107 7.81 14.77 2.37
CA THR A 107 7.44 14.90 3.78
C THR A 107 7.76 13.62 4.55
N ARG A 108 8.01 13.75 5.86
CA ARG A 108 8.24 12.64 6.78
C ARG A 108 7.24 12.72 7.91
N ARG A 109 6.74 11.58 8.37
CA ARG A 109 5.89 11.54 9.57
C ARG A 109 6.71 11.95 10.79
N VAL A 110 6.05 12.66 11.70
CA VAL A 110 6.62 13.09 12.97
C VAL A 110 5.70 12.63 14.09
N ARG A 111 6.28 12.19 15.21
CA ARG A 111 5.56 12.02 16.47
C ARG A 111 6.30 12.69 17.61
N ASP A 112 5.54 13.11 18.62
CA ASP A 112 6.07 13.54 19.90
C ASP A 112 5.89 12.40 20.89
N HIS A 113 6.99 11.78 21.30
CA HIS A 113 7.00 10.68 22.26
C HIS A 113 7.68 11.19 23.54
N ASP A 114 6.87 11.48 24.57
CA ASP A 114 7.33 11.99 25.86
C ASP A 114 8.25 13.23 25.76
N GLY A 115 7.88 14.18 24.90
CA GLY A 115 8.65 15.42 24.69
C GLY A 115 9.85 15.25 23.77
N ARG A 116 10.04 14.06 23.18
CA ARG A 116 11.03 13.81 22.14
C ARG A 116 10.36 13.78 20.77
N ILE A 117 10.88 14.62 19.88
CA ILE A 117 10.48 14.62 18.49
C ILE A 117 11.17 13.45 17.81
N GLU A 118 10.36 12.60 17.19
CA GLU A 118 10.82 11.46 16.42
C GLU A 118 10.32 11.57 14.99
N VAL A 119 11.21 11.33 14.03
CA VAL A 119 10.91 11.38 12.60
C VAL A 119 10.93 9.97 12.03
N ALA A 120 9.95 9.67 11.19
CA ALA A 120 9.86 8.38 10.54
C ALA A 120 11.01 8.16 9.56
N ARG A 121 11.61 7.00 9.67
CA ARG A 121 12.70 6.50 8.84
C ARG A 121 12.18 6.06 7.48
N THR A 122 13.06 6.04 6.48
CA THR A 122 12.66 5.61 5.13
C THR A 122 12.33 4.13 5.20
N THR A 123 11.09 3.77 4.91
CA THR A 123 10.64 2.38 5.00
C THR A 123 10.57 1.78 3.60
N THR A 124 11.17 0.61 3.41
CA THR A 124 11.10 -0.14 2.16
C THR A 124 9.75 -0.85 2.08
N LEU A 125 9.05 -0.72 0.96
CA LEU A 125 7.89 -1.55 0.64
C LEU A 125 8.38 -2.88 0.06
N LEU A 126 8.18 -3.99 0.77
CA LEU A 126 8.39 -5.33 0.25
C LEU A 126 7.05 -5.89 -0.24
N ALA A 127 6.84 -5.84 -1.56
CA ALA A 127 5.63 -6.36 -2.21
C ALA A 127 5.73 -7.87 -2.34
N VAL A 128 4.90 -8.60 -1.61
CA VAL A 128 4.99 -10.07 -1.55
C VAL A 128 3.79 -10.72 -2.21
N SER A 129 4.02 -11.46 -3.29
CA SER A 129 2.99 -12.28 -3.93
C SER A 129 3.20 -13.75 -3.62
N HIS A 130 2.20 -14.58 -3.91
CA HIS A 130 2.37 -16.04 -3.82
C HIS A 130 3.49 -16.58 -4.71
N GLY A 131 3.73 -15.93 -5.85
CA GLY A 131 4.51 -16.49 -6.95
C GLY A 131 3.71 -17.42 -7.86
N THR A 132 4.20 -17.62 -9.07
CA THR A 132 3.60 -18.49 -10.08
C THR A 132 4.67 -19.02 -11.02
N SER A 133 4.46 -20.21 -11.58
CA SER A 133 5.32 -20.76 -12.64
C SER A 133 4.87 -20.34 -14.05
N ASP A 134 3.74 -19.62 -14.16
CA ASP A 134 3.19 -19.13 -15.42
C ASP A 134 3.87 -17.81 -15.84
N PRO A 135 4.61 -17.75 -16.96
CA PRO A 135 5.38 -16.56 -17.33
C PRO A 135 4.54 -15.30 -17.52
N ALA A 136 3.29 -15.41 -17.99
CA ALA A 136 2.41 -14.26 -18.13
C ALA A 136 1.97 -13.75 -16.75
N GLY A 137 1.67 -14.65 -15.82
CA GLY A 137 1.43 -14.32 -14.42
C GLY A 137 2.62 -13.64 -13.74
N GLN A 138 3.85 -14.11 -14.00
CA GLN A 138 5.07 -13.49 -13.48
C GLN A 138 5.23 -12.05 -14.00
N ALA A 139 5.08 -11.88 -15.32
CA ALA A 139 5.18 -10.58 -15.97
C ALA A 139 4.12 -9.60 -15.47
N ALA A 140 2.88 -10.06 -15.28
CA ALA A 140 1.78 -9.25 -14.79
C ALA A 140 2.04 -8.70 -13.36
N VAL A 141 2.48 -9.56 -12.42
CA VAL A 141 2.81 -9.15 -11.05
C VAL A 141 4.04 -8.23 -11.03
N ALA A 142 5.08 -8.55 -11.81
CA ALA A 142 6.24 -7.69 -11.95
C ALA A 142 5.87 -6.31 -12.50
N GLY A 143 4.94 -6.26 -13.47
CA GLY A 143 4.38 -5.04 -14.03
C GLY A 143 3.67 -4.19 -12.97
N LEU A 144 2.89 -4.80 -12.06
CA LEU A 144 2.27 -4.07 -10.94
C LEU A 144 3.31 -3.42 -10.01
N VAL A 145 4.35 -4.17 -9.64
CA VAL A 145 5.43 -3.64 -8.78
C VAL A 145 6.18 -2.52 -9.50
N GLN A 146 6.42 -2.67 -10.80
CA GLN A 146 7.09 -1.65 -11.60
C GLN A 146 6.24 -0.38 -11.73
N ALA A 147 4.94 -0.51 -11.97
CA ALA A 147 4.03 0.64 -12.00
C ALA A 147 3.98 1.37 -10.65
N ALA A 148 4.05 0.65 -9.52
CA ALA A 148 4.16 1.27 -8.20
C ALA A 148 5.48 2.05 -8.03
N ARG A 149 6.61 1.55 -8.53
CA ARG A 149 7.90 2.27 -8.52
C ARG A 149 7.86 3.53 -9.36
N GLU A 150 7.23 3.46 -10.53
CA GLU A 150 7.11 4.60 -11.45
C GLU A 150 6.19 5.69 -10.89
N ALA A 151 5.10 5.28 -10.20
CA ALA A 151 4.19 6.20 -9.52
C ALA A 151 4.80 6.82 -8.25
N HIS A 152 5.74 6.11 -7.60
CA HIS A 152 6.37 6.52 -6.34
C HIS A 152 7.90 6.38 -6.38
N PRO A 153 8.60 7.18 -7.18
CA PRO A 153 10.06 7.10 -7.33
C PRO A 153 10.82 7.41 -6.03
N GLU A 154 10.18 8.08 -5.07
CA GLU A 154 10.72 8.35 -3.73
C GLU A 154 10.70 7.14 -2.80
N LEU A 155 9.90 6.12 -3.10
CA LEU A 155 9.69 4.96 -2.24
C LEU A 155 10.59 3.79 -2.69
N PRO A 156 11.46 3.27 -1.81
CA PRO A 156 12.16 2.03 -2.10
C PRO A 156 11.15 0.87 -2.14
N ILE A 157 11.02 0.22 -3.29
CA ILE A 157 10.10 -0.92 -3.48
C ILE A 157 10.89 -2.14 -3.94
N SER A 158 10.80 -3.22 -3.18
CA SER A 158 11.32 -4.56 -3.49
C SER A 158 10.18 -5.54 -3.72
N ALA A 159 10.45 -6.61 -4.46
CA ALA A 159 9.50 -7.71 -4.65
C ALA A 159 10.05 -8.97 -3.98
N GLY A 160 9.15 -9.77 -3.41
CA GLY A 160 9.46 -11.09 -2.86
C GLY A 160 8.30 -12.05 -3.09
N PHE A 161 8.56 -13.32 -2.80
CA PHE A 161 7.59 -14.39 -3.04
C PHE A 161 7.43 -15.27 -1.80
N VAL A 162 6.19 -15.66 -1.52
CA VAL A 162 5.90 -16.67 -0.48
C VAL A 162 6.36 -18.04 -0.94
N ASP A 163 6.15 -18.36 -2.22
CA ASP A 163 6.44 -19.66 -2.80
C ASP A 163 6.76 -19.53 -4.30
N VAL A 164 7.09 -20.66 -4.95
CA VAL A 164 7.25 -20.90 -6.39
C VAL A 164 8.41 -20.16 -7.07
N GLN A 165 8.63 -18.91 -6.69
CA GLN A 165 9.61 -18.00 -7.26
C GLN A 165 10.60 -17.54 -6.20
N GLN A 166 11.71 -16.98 -6.68
CA GLN A 166 12.77 -16.43 -5.86
C GLN A 166 12.99 -14.94 -6.24
N PRO A 167 13.47 -14.10 -5.31
CA PRO A 167 13.80 -14.42 -3.92
C PRO A 167 12.58 -14.67 -3.04
N ASP A 168 12.68 -15.63 -2.12
CA ASP A 168 11.68 -15.80 -1.06
C ASP A 168 11.67 -14.60 -0.09
N VAL A 169 10.72 -14.58 0.85
CA VAL A 169 10.56 -13.47 1.81
C VAL A 169 11.81 -13.26 2.66
N ALA A 170 12.41 -14.33 3.18
CA ALA A 170 13.60 -14.25 4.04
C ALA A 170 14.81 -13.69 3.26
N ALA A 171 15.04 -14.19 2.05
CA ALA A 171 16.09 -13.70 1.17
C ALA A 171 15.85 -12.23 0.75
N SER A 172 14.59 -11.85 0.53
CA SER A 172 14.21 -10.48 0.18
C SER A 172 14.47 -9.51 1.34
N LEU A 173 14.14 -9.91 2.57
CA LEU A 173 14.43 -9.13 3.77
C LEU A 173 15.94 -9.00 3.99
N ALA A 174 16.70 -10.09 3.85
CA ALA A 174 18.16 -10.08 4.02
C ALA A 174 18.89 -9.20 3.00
N ALA A 175 18.32 -8.99 1.81
CA ALA A 175 18.86 -8.10 0.79
C ALA A 175 18.63 -6.60 1.10
N ILE A 176 17.69 -6.28 1.99
CA ILE A 176 17.43 -4.91 2.44
C ILE A 176 18.44 -4.58 3.55
N PRO A 177 19.12 -3.41 3.54
CA PRO A 177 20.02 -3.03 4.62
C PRO A 177 19.33 -3.15 5.99
N VAL A 178 19.95 -3.82 6.96
CA VAL A 178 19.39 -4.09 8.31
C VAL A 178 18.87 -2.82 9.00
N ALA A 179 19.54 -1.70 8.75
CA ALA A 179 19.12 -0.42 9.29
C ALA A 179 17.76 0.04 8.73
N ALA A 180 17.35 -0.32 7.52
CA ALA A 180 16.14 0.21 6.90
C ALA A 180 14.87 -0.54 7.38
N PRO A 181 13.88 0.14 7.96
CA PRO A 181 12.60 -0.49 8.24
C PRO A 181 11.92 -1.04 6.98
N VAL A 182 11.07 -2.05 7.14
CA VAL A 182 10.36 -2.72 6.05
C VAL A 182 8.86 -2.79 6.33
N ALA A 183 8.05 -2.49 5.32
CA ALA A 183 6.63 -2.82 5.29
C ALA A 183 6.42 -3.96 4.29
N ILE A 184 5.97 -5.12 4.78
CA ILE A 184 5.51 -6.20 3.91
C ILE A 184 4.10 -5.86 3.44
N VAL A 185 3.90 -5.77 2.13
CA VAL A 185 2.59 -5.60 1.51
C VAL A 185 2.21 -6.89 0.80
N PRO A 186 1.27 -7.66 1.34
CA PRO A 186 0.79 -8.88 0.68
C PRO A 186 -0.01 -8.50 -0.57
N LEU A 187 0.51 -8.87 -1.74
CA LEU A 187 -0.20 -8.84 -3.02
C LEU A 187 -1.16 -10.03 -3.13
N LEU A 188 -2.07 -10.12 -2.14
CA LEU A 188 -3.01 -11.21 -1.95
C LEU A 188 -4.42 -10.64 -1.89
N LEU A 189 -5.40 -11.40 -2.39
CA LEU A 189 -6.78 -10.90 -2.51
C LEU A 189 -7.66 -11.21 -1.30
N SER A 190 -7.19 -12.03 -0.37
CA SER A 190 -7.89 -12.33 0.88
C SER A 190 -6.86 -12.63 1.96
N ALA A 191 -7.24 -12.44 3.22
CA ALA A 191 -6.38 -12.79 4.35
C ALA A 191 -6.40 -14.31 4.54
N GLY A 192 -5.55 -15.04 3.80
CA GLY A 192 -5.36 -16.46 4.04
C GLY A 192 -4.50 -16.71 5.27
N TYR A 193 -5.00 -17.45 6.25
CA TYR A 193 -4.30 -17.79 7.50
C TYR A 193 -2.86 -18.25 7.29
N HIS A 194 -2.64 -19.23 6.41
CA HIS A 194 -1.29 -19.79 6.20
C HIS A 194 -0.30 -18.75 5.70
N VAL A 195 -0.69 -17.94 4.71
CA VAL A 195 0.19 -16.92 4.17
C VAL A 195 0.41 -15.79 5.16
N HIS A 196 -0.63 -15.43 5.92
CA HIS A 196 -0.50 -14.40 6.94
C HIS A 196 0.44 -14.85 8.06
N VAL A 197 0.35 -16.11 8.48
CA VAL A 197 1.27 -16.71 9.47
C VAL A 197 2.69 -16.77 8.90
N ASP A 198 2.87 -17.28 7.68
CA ASP A 198 4.21 -17.37 7.06
C ASP A 198 4.89 -16.00 6.94
N LEU A 199 4.12 -14.96 6.56
CA LEU A 199 4.62 -13.59 6.50
C LEU A 199 4.86 -12.98 7.88
N ALA A 200 4.02 -13.30 8.87
CA ALA A 200 4.19 -12.84 10.23
C ALA A 200 5.40 -13.50 10.91
N ASP A 201 5.63 -14.79 10.68
CA ASP A 201 6.78 -15.52 11.18
C ASP A 201 8.07 -15.00 10.53
N ALA A 202 8.08 -14.82 9.20
CA ALA A 202 9.21 -14.19 8.50
C ALA A 202 9.48 -12.74 8.98
N ALA A 203 8.44 -11.99 9.34
CA ALA A 203 8.57 -10.66 9.93
C ALA A 203 9.11 -10.70 11.36
N ALA A 204 8.72 -11.70 12.17
CA ALA A 204 9.17 -11.86 13.55
C ALA A 204 10.63 -12.32 13.65
N ASP A 205 11.08 -13.13 12.69
CA ASP A 205 12.45 -13.64 12.61
C ASP A 205 13.43 -12.65 11.96
N ALA A 206 12.93 -11.55 11.39
CA ALA A 206 13.75 -10.53 10.75
C ALA A 206 14.54 -9.68 11.77
N GLU A 207 15.79 -9.35 11.43
CA GLU A 207 16.59 -8.38 12.19
C GLU A 207 16.15 -6.91 11.95
N HIS A 208 15.21 -6.70 11.03
CA HIS A 208 14.65 -5.39 10.68
C HIS A 208 13.45 -5.03 11.55
N GLY A 209 13.16 -3.74 11.64
CA GLY A 209 11.81 -3.29 11.99
C GLY A 209 10.85 -3.65 10.86
N VAL A 210 10.01 -4.69 11.04
CA VAL A 210 9.05 -5.15 10.03
C VAL A 210 7.61 -4.86 10.46
N ALA A 211 6.84 -4.25 9.55
CA ALA A 211 5.41 -4.05 9.69
C ALA A 211 4.69 -4.83 8.59
N LEU A 212 3.62 -5.54 8.95
CA LEU A 212 2.80 -6.29 7.99
C LEU A 212 1.53 -5.51 7.67
N ALA A 213 1.34 -5.18 6.39
CA ALA A 213 0.10 -4.58 5.92
C ALA A 213 -1.01 -5.62 5.76
N PRO A 214 -2.30 -5.20 5.74
CA PRO A 214 -3.40 -6.06 5.33
C PRO A 214 -3.24 -6.53 3.87
N ALA A 215 -3.94 -7.62 3.52
CA ALA A 215 -4.09 -8.05 2.13
C ALA A 215 -4.78 -6.97 1.26
N LEU A 216 -4.67 -7.08 -0.07
CA LEU A 216 -5.29 -6.12 -0.99
C LEU A 216 -6.81 -6.11 -0.85
N GLY A 217 -7.44 -7.29 -0.83
CA GLY A 217 -8.88 -7.44 -0.74
C GLY A 217 -9.40 -7.78 0.65
N PRO A 218 -10.72 -7.56 0.91
CA PRO A 218 -11.71 -6.93 0.03
C PRO A 218 -11.58 -5.39 -0.02
N ASP A 219 -11.75 -4.77 -1.20
CA ASP A 219 -11.66 -3.31 -1.39
C ASP A 219 -12.50 -2.86 -2.59
N ALA A 220 -13.16 -1.70 -2.51
CA ALA A 220 -14.04 -1.20 -3.57
C ALA A 220 -13.30 -1.00 -4.90
N ARG A 221 -12.00 -0.67 -4.86
CA ARG A 221 -11.16 -0.55 -6.06
C ARG A 221 -11.01 -1.86 -6.82
N LEU A 222 -10.97 -2.99 -6.10
CA LEU A 222 -10.97 -4.31 -6.74
C LEU A 222 -12.31 -4.58 -7.43
N ALA A 223 -13.43 -4.14 -6.86
CA ALA A 223 -14.75 -4.26 -7.49
C ALA A 223 -14.80 -3.48 -8.81
N THR A 224 -14.29 -2.24 -8.82
CA THR A 224 -14.18 -1.41 -10.02
C THR A 224 -13.36 -2.11 -11.11
N VAL A 225 -12.22 -2.71 -10.77
CA VAL A 225 -11.38 -3.45 -11.74
C VAL A 225 -12.11 -4.71 -12.24
N LEU A 226 -12.73 -5.50 -11.35
CA LEU A 226 -13.50 -6.69 -11.76
C LEU A 226 -14.67 -6.33 -12.68
N ALA A 227 -15.39 -5.25 -12.37
CA ALA A 227 -16.47 -4.74 -13.21
C ALA A 227 -15.94 -4.30 -14.59
N ARG A 228 -14.78 -3.63 -14.64
CA ARG A 228 -14.10 -3.32 -15.90
C ARG A 228 -13.78 -4.59 -16.70
N ARG A 229 -13.19 -5.62 -16.07
CA ARG A 229 -12.88 -6.91 -16.73
C ARG A 229 -14.12 -7.62 -17.26
N LEU A 230 -15.23 -7.58 -16.54
CA LEU A 230 -16.49 -8.14 -17.02
C LEU A 230 -17.04 -7.36 -18.22
N ARG A 231 -17.01 -6.02 -18.18
CA ARG A 231 -17.43 -5.17 -19.32
C ARG A 231 -16.56 -5.42 -20.55
N GLU A 232 -15.25 -5.53 -20.38
CA GLU A 232 -14.30 -5.94 -21.44
C GLU A 232 -14.63 -7.32 -22.02
N ALA A 233 -15.08 -8.25 -21.18
CA ALA A 233 -15.54 -9.58 -21.60
C ALA A 233 -16.95 -9.58 -22.23
N GLY A 234 -17.60 -8.43 -22.36
CA GLY A 234 -18.93 -8.30 -22.98
C GLY A 234 -20.09 -8.58 -22.03
N LEU A 235 -19.99 -8.14 -20.77
CA LEU A 235 -21.10 -8.10 -19.82
C LEU A 235 -22.29 -7.33 -20.39
N ARG A 236 -23.48 -7.93 -20.26
CA ARG A 236 -24.79 -7.40 -20.64
C ARG A 236 -25.68 -7.22 -19.42
N ASP A 237 -26.79 -6.52 -19.57
CA ASP A 237 -27.69 -6.20 -18.44
C ASP A 237 -28.40 -7.43 -17.87
N ASP A 238 -28.68 -8.44 -18.70
CA ASP A 238 -29.38 -9.67 -18.31
C ASP A 238 -28.46 -10.80 -17.84
N ASP A 239 -27.14 -10.62 -18.01
CA ASP A 239 -26.11 -11.54 -17.56
C ASP A 239 -26.06 -11.67 -16.04
N ARG A 240 -25.80 -12.88 -15.56
CA ARG A 240 -25.62 -13.17 -14.14
C ARG A 240 -24.17 -13.45 -13.84
N VAL A 241 -23.71 -13.01 -12.67
CA VAL A 241 -22.28 -12.99 -12.35
C VAL A 241 -22.00 -13.91 -11.16
N VAL A 242 -20.96 -14.72 -11.29
CA VAL A 242 -20.36 -15.49 -10.21
C VAL A 242 -18.93 -15.01 -10.02
N LEU A 243 -18.58 -14.57 -8.82
CA LEU A 243 -17.20 -14.32 -8.43
C LEU A 243 -16.47 -15.66 -8.29
N GLY A 244 -15.50 -15.90 -9.17
CA GLY A 244 -14.65 -17.09 -9.14
C GLY A 244 -13.37 -16.83 -8.36
N ALA A 245 -13.27 -17.35 -7.14
CA ALA A 245 -12.12 -17.18 -6.26
C ALA A 245 -11.27 -18.46 -6.16
N ALA A 246 -9.99 -18.33 -5.80
CA ALA A 246 -9.10 -19.46 -5.54
C ALA A 246 -9.66 -20.45 -4.50
N GLY A 247 -10.19 -19.89 -3.41
CA GLY A 247 -10.69 -20.60 -2.23
C GLY A 247 -9.60 -20.94 -1.22
N SER A 248 -10.02 -21.17 0.02
CA SER A 248 -9.16 -21.38 1.18
C SER A 248 -9.87 -22.25 2.20
N THR A 249 -9.10 -23.00 3.00
CA THR A 249 -9.62 -23.69 4.19
C THR A 249 -9.89 -22.72 5.35
N ASP A 250 -9.37 -21.50 5.26
CA ASP A 250 -9.60 -20.43 6.22
C ASP A 250 -10.96 -19.76 5.98
N ALA A 251 -11.81 -19.81 7.01
CA ALA A 251 -13.13 -19.21 6.99
C ALA A 251 -13.10 -17.68 6.84
N ALA A 252 -12.05 -17.00 7.34
CA ALA A 252 -11.90 -15.56 7.19
C ALA A 252 -11.63 -15.18 5.72
N ALA A 253 -10.70 -15.86 5.07
CA ALA A 253 -10.44 -15.70 3.63
C ALA A 253 -11.68 -16.00 2.77
N VAL A 254 -12.48 -16.98 3.16
CA VAL A 254 -13.76 -17.28 2.50
C VAL A 254 -14.76 -16.14 2.71
N ALA A 255 -14.87 -15.59 3.92
CA ALA A 255 -15.74 -14.44 4.22
C ALA A 255 -15.32 -13.17 3.46
N ASP A 256 -14.02 -12.95 3.27
CA ASP A 256 -13.49 -11.87 2.43
C ASP A 256 -14.01 -11.97 0.98
N CYS A 257 -14.05 -13.19 0.42
CA CYS A 257 -14.58 -13.41 -0.93
C CYS A 257 -16.08 -13.07 -1.04
N TYR A 258 -16.88 -13.39 -0.02
CA TYR A 258 -18.29 -12.97 0.03
C TYR A 258 -18.45 -11.47 0.17
N SER A 259 -17.60 -10.83 0.99
CA SER A 259 -17.59 -9.37 1.14
C SER A 259 -17.21 -8.69 -0.18
N MET A 260 -16.22 -9.23 -0.90
CA MET A 260 -15.83 -8.77 -2.22
C MET A 260 -16.95 -8.94 -3.25
N ALA A 261 -17.69 -10.05 -3.22
CA ALA A 261 -18.86 -10.24 -4.08
C ALA A 261 -19.95 -9.22 -3.79
N GLY A 262 -20.17 -8.86 -2.53
CA GLY A 262 -21.07 -7.77 -2.13
C GLY A 262 -20.64 -6.41 -2.72
N LEU A 263 -19.35 -6.08 -2.63
CA LEU A 263 -18.79 -4.86 -3.23
C LEU A 263 -18.93 -4.84 -4.76
N LEU A 264 -18.66 -5.97 -5.42
CA LEU A 264 -18.87 -6.11 -6.86
C LEU A 264 -20.34 -6.00 -7.24
N GLY A 265 -21.24 -6.54 -6.42
CA GLY A 265 -22.68 -6.43 -6.64
C GLY A 265 -23.20 -5.00 -6.54
N ILE A 266 -22.64 -4.20 -5.62
CA ILE A 266 -22.90 -2.76 -5.55
C ILE A 266 -22.42 -2.05 -6.82
N GLU A 267 -21.18 -2.29 -7.25
CA GLU A 267 -20.59 -1.68 -8.45
C GLU A 267 -21.32 -2.06 -9.76
N LEU A 268 -21.89 -3.27 -9.83
CA LEU A 268 -22.61 -3.76 -11.00
C LEU A 268 -24.13 -3.56 -10.93
N GLU A 269 -24.64 -3.06 -9.80
CA GLU A 269 -26.06 -2.96 -9.47
C GLU A 269 -26.82 -4.28 -9.68
N ARG A 270 -26.20 -5.42 -9.34
CA ARG A 270 -26.78 -6.75 -9.48
C ARG A 270 -26.25 -7.74 -8.44
N GLU A 271 -26.98 -8.82 -8.23
CA GLU A 271 -26.52 -9.91 -7.38
C GLU A 271 -25.30 -10.63 -7.99
N VAL A 272 -24.32 -10.94 -7.15
CA VAL A 272 -23.10 -11.67 -7.52
C VAL A 272 -22.99 -12.90 -6.62
N GLY A 273 -23.07 -14.09 -7.23
CA GLY A 273 -22.81 -15.35 -6.54
C GLY A 273 -21.32 -15.56 -6.27
N VAL A 274 -20.96 -16.54 -5.44
CA VAL A 274 -19.56 -16.89 -5.16
C VAL A 274 -19.34 -18.36 -5.44
N GLY A 275 -18.22 -18.68 -6.07
CA GLY A 275 -17.76 -20.05 -6.26
C GLY A 275 -16.24 -20.15 -6.12
N PHE A 276 -15.77 -21.28 -5.61
CA PHE A 276 -14.36 -21.49 -5.30
C PHE A 276 -13.74 -22.54 -6.20
N ILE A 277 -12.53 -22.27 -6.70
CA ILE A 277 -11.78 -23.19 -7.55
C ILE A 277 -11.32 -24.40 -6.73
N SER A 278 -11.03 -24.20 -5.45
CA SER A 278 -10.50 -25.22 -4.54
C SER A 278 -10.81 -24.89 -3.08
N ALA A 279 -10.56 -25.83 -2.16
CA ALA A 279 -10.47 -25.67 -0.70
C ALA A 279 -11.71 -25.16 0.06
N ALA A 280 -12.68 -24.55 -0.63
CA ALA A 280 -13.93 -24.04 -0.09
C ALA A 280 -15.11 -24.48 -0.96
N SER A 281 -16.31 -24.34 -0.43
CA SER A 281 -17.56 -24.70 -1.11
C SER A 281 -18.50 -23.49 -1.16
N PRO A 282 -19.32 -23.36 -2.22
CA PRO A 282 -19.48 -24.29 -3.33
C PRO A 282 -18.30 -24.26 -4.32
N MET A 283 -18.03 -25.39 -4.97
CA MET A 283 -17.09 -25.43 -6.11
C MET A 283 -17.59 -24.49 -7.21
N LEU A 284 -16.67 -23.84 -7.92
CA LEU A 284 -16.98 -22.82 -8.92
C LEU A 284 -17.91 -23.35 -10.02
N SER A 285 -17.67 -24.57 -10.50
CA SER A 285 -18.55 -25.23 -11.47
C SER A 285 -19.97 -25.43 -10.93
N THR A 286 -20.10 -25.85 -9.68
CA THR A 286 -21.40 -26.02 -9.01
C THR A 286 -22.10 -24.68 -8.82
N ALA A 287 -21.38 -23.61 -8.47
CA ALA A 287 -21.94 -22.27 -8.34
C ALA A 287 -22.46 -21.74 -9.69
N VAL A 288 -21.72 -21.98 -10.77
CA VAL A 288 -22.14 -21.62 -12.13
C VAL A 288 -23.38 -22.41 -12.55
N GLU A 289 -23.44 -23.71 -12.27
CA GLU A 289 -24.60 -24.55 -12.58
C GLU A 289 -25.83 -24.14 -11.78
N ALA A 290 -25.69 -23.97 -10.46
CA ALA A 290 -26.77 -23.51 -9.58
C ALA A 290 -27.30 -22.14 -10.01
N THR A 291 -26.39 -21.24 -10.39
CA THR A 291 -26.73 -19.98 -11.04
C THR A 291 -27.54 -20.34 -12.29
N ARG A 292 -27.00 -21.03 -13.30
CA ARG A 292 -27.70 -21.37 -14.56
C ARG A 292 -29.13 -21.88 -14.35
N LEU A 293 -29.35 -22.80 -13.41
CA LEU A 293 -30.67 -23.35 -13.08
C LEU A 293 -31.69 -22.32 -12.56
N GLY A 294 -31.24 -21.31 -11.81
CA GLY A 294 -32.12 -20.24 -11.30
C GLY A 294 -32.72 -19.33 -12.38
N ARG A 295 -32.15 -19.32 -13.59
CA ARG A 295 -32.72 -18.60 -14.76
C ARG A 295 -32.35 -19.32 -16.06
N PRO A 296 -33.12 -20.34 -16.46
CA PRO A 296 -32.87 -21.09 -17.69
C PRO A 296 -32.85 -20.16 -18.91
N GLY A 297 -31.84 -20.31 -19.77
CA GLY A 297 -31.64 -19.48 -20.96
C GLY A 297 -30.87 -18.17 -20.75
N GLY A 298 -30.58 -17.77 -19.50
CA GLY A 298 -29.72 -16.63 -19.21
C GLY A 298 -28.22 -16.98 -19.24
N ARG A 299 -27.38 -16.04 -19.66
CA ARG A 299 -25.92 -16.18 -19.63
C ARG A 299 -25.38 -16.05 -18.21
N VAL A 300 -24.38 -16.86 -17.89
CA VAL A 300 -23.61 -16.82 -16.65
C VAL A 300 -22.17 -16.41 -16.97
N LEU A 301 -21.70 -15.38 -16.29
CA LEU A 301 -20.35 -14.85 -16.39
C LEU A 301 -19.57 -15.17 -15.11
N ILE A 302 -18.31 -15.53 -15.26
CA ILE A 302 -17.36 -15.59 -14.14
C ILE A 302 -16.57 -14.28 -14.09
N ALA A 303 -16.61 -13.62 -12.93
CA ALA A 303 -15.66 -12.58 -12.58
C ALA A 303 -14.43 -13.25 -11.95
N THR A 304 -13.31 -13.27 -12.66
CA THR A 304 -12.09 -13.97 -12.22
C THR A 304 -11.41 -13.20 -11.10
N TYR A 305 -11.69 -13.57 -9.84
CA TYR A 305 -11.08 -12.98 -8.66
C TYR A 305 -9.74 -13.65 -8.34
N LEU A 306 -8.80 -13.42 -9.25
CA LEU A 306 -7.41 -13.85 -9.16
C LEU A 306 -6.53 -12.67 -9.55
N LEU A 307 -5.34 -12.57 -8.95
CA LEU A 307 -4.48 -11.41 -9.18
C LEU A 307 -3.94 -11.38 -10.61
N ALA A 308 -3.50 -12.53 -11.13
CA ALA A 308 -2.80 -12.63 -12.41
C ALA A 308 -3.15 -13.93 -13.15
N PRO A 309 -2.78 -14.06 -14.45
CA PRO A 309 -2.88 -15.32 -15.19
C PRO A 309 -2.12 -16.47 -14.52
N GLY A 310 -2.56 -17.70 -14.80
CA GLY A 310 -1.92 -18.91 -14.31
C GLY A 310 -2.90 -20.08 -14.18
N HIS A 311 -2.47 -21.13 -13.47
CA HIS A 311 -3.22 -22.38 -13.36
C HIS A 311 -4.68 -22.18 -12.89
N PHE A 312 -4.89 -21.38 -11.84
CA PHE A 312 -6.23 -21.15 -11.28
C PHE A 312 -7.11 -20.35 -12.25
N ALA A 313 -6.54 -19.42 -13.02
CA ALA A 313 -7.28 -18.70 -14.05
C ALA A 313 -7.75 -19.66 -15.17
N SER A 314 -6.90 -20.63 -15.54
CA SER A 314 -7.28 -21.69 -16.49
C SER A 314 -8.39 -22.59 -15.94
N LEU A 315 -8.37 -22.93 -14.65
CA LEU A 315 -9.45 -23.68 -14.00
C LEU A 315 -10.76 -22.89 -13.95
N ALA A 316 -10.70 -21.58 -13.68
CA ALA A 316 -11.87 -20.70 -13.71
C ALA A 316 -12.51 -20.65 -15.12
N ARG A 317 -11.70 -20.58 -16.18
CA ARG A 317 -12.18 -20.64 -17.56
C ARG A 317 -12.85 -21.98 -17.89
N ALA A 318 -12.38 -23.07 -17.28
CA ALA A 318 -12.94 -24.41 -17.49
C ALA A 318 -14.21 -24.70 -16.67
N ALA A 319 -14.69 -23.76 -15.84
CA ALA A 319 -15.79 -24.00 -14.91
C ALA A 319 -17.20 -23.99 -15.54
N GLY A 320 -17.33 -23.87 -16.86
CA GLY A 320 -18.60 -24.06 -17.59
C GLY A 320 -19.52 -22.83 -17.66
N ALA A 321 -19.00 -21.63 -17.39
CA ALA A 321 -19.71 -20.38 -17.65
C ALA A 321 -19.76 -20.06 -19.15
N ASP A 322 -20.67 -19.18 -19.56
CA ASP A 322 -20.77 -18.76 -20.96
C ASP A 322 -19.63 -17.81 -21.34
N VAL A 323 -19.15 -17.02 -20.37
CA VAL A 323 -17.98 -16.14 -20.50
C VAL A 323 -17.24 -16.08 -19.15
N THR A 324 -15.92 -16.02 -19.20
CA THR A 324 -15.06 -15.81 -18.02
C THR A 324 -14.18 -14.60 -18.26
N SER A 325 -14.17 -13.63 -17.34
CA SER A 325 -13.34 -12.44 -17.47
C SER A 325 -11.85 -12.77 -17.34
N GLU A 326 -11.00 -11.87 -17.82
CA GLU A 326 -9.58 -11.90 -17.45
C GLU A 326 -9.41 -11.65 -15.93
N PRO A 327 -8.28 -12.08 -15.33
CA PRO A 327 -7.90 -11.71 -13.96
C PRO A 327 -7.73 -10.19 -13.78
N LEU A 328 -7.46 -9.77 -12.54
CA LEU A 328 -7.25 -8.36 -12.21
C LEU A 328 -6.10 -7.74 -13.03
N LEU A 329 -4.97 -8.45 -13.09
CA LEU A 329 -3.83 -8.14 -13.97
C LEU A 329 -3.88 -9.01 -15.23
N GLY A 330 -3.35 -8.48 -16.33
CA GLY A 330 -3.20 -9.18 -17.61
C GLY A 330 -2.00 -8.62 -18.37
N ASP A 331 -1.98 -8.78 -19.70
CA ASP A 331 -0.83 -8.40 -20.55
C ASP A 331 -0.64 -6.88 -20.74
N GLY A 332 -1.59 -6.07 -20.29
CA GLY A 332 -1.57 -4.60 -20.40
C GLY A 332 -1.00 -3.90 -19.17
N ALA A 333 -1.03 -2.56 -19.21
CA ALA A 333 -0.67 -1.74 -18.05
C ALA A 333 -1.53 -2.12 -16.83
N PRO A 334 -0.95 -2.22 -15.63
CA PRO A 334 -1.71 -2.47 -14.40
C PRO A 334 -2.79 -1.39 -14.20
N PRO A 335 -4.00 -1.78 -13.77
CA PRO A 335 -5.02 -0.81 -13.37
C PRO A 335 -4.47 0.16 -12.30
N PRO A 336 -4.64 1.49 -12.45
CA PRO A 336 -4.17 2.46 -11.46
C PRO A 336 -4.79 2.21 -10.08
N GLU A 337 -6.02 1.70 -10.04
CA GLU A 337 -6.70 1.34 -8.80
C GLU A 337 -5.92 0.30 -7.96
N LEU A 338 -5.21 -0.62 -8.60
CA LEU A 338 -4.35 -1.61 -7.92
C LEU A 338 -3.04 -1.00 -7.45
N VAL A 339 -2.46 -0.10 -8.24
CA VAL A 339 -1.23 0.62 -7.85
C VAL A 339 -1.49 1.45 -6.60
N ASP A 340 -2.57 2.25 -6.61
CA ASP A 340 -2.98 3.06 -5.46
C ASP A 340 -3.27 2.20 -4.23
N LEU A 341 -3.93 1.05 -4.43
CA LEU A 341 -4.23 0.12 -3.35
C LEU A 341 -2.98 -0.47 -2.70
N VAL A 342 -1.96 -0.84 -3.47
CA VAL A 342 -0.67 -1.33 -2.93
C VAL A 342 -0.04 -0.27 -2.03
N ILE A 343 -0.05 0.99 -2.48
CA ILE A 343 0.54 2.11 -1.75
C ILE A 343 -0.26 2.45 -0.50
N ASP A 344 -1.58 2.36 -0.55
CA ASP A 344 -2.41 2.58 0.62
C ASP A 344 -2.25 1.46 1.65
N ARG A 345 -2.09 0.20 1.22
CA ARG A 345 -1.75 -0.91 2.13
C ARG A 345 -0.40 -0.67 2.80
N TYR A 346 0.61 -0.26 2.04
CA TYR A 346 1.89 0.18 2.60
C TYR A 346 1.73 1.28 3.66
N ARG A 347 0.97 2.34 3.36
CA ARG A 347 0.75 3.44 4.31
C ARG A 347 0.01 2.95 5.56
N SER A 348 -0.96 2.05 5.40
CA SER A 348 -1.76 1.51 6.51
C SER A 348 -1.00 0.59 7.47
N ALA A 349 0.16 0.05 7.05
CA ALA A 349 1.05 -0.70 7.94
C ALA A 349 1.58 0.17 9.10
N PHE A 350 1.42 1.49 8.98
CA PHE A 350 1.87 2.47 9.93
C PHE A 350 0.69 3.35 10.35
N PRO A 351 0.04 3.07 11.49
CA PRO A 351 -1.02 3.95 11.96
C PRO A 351 -0.48 5.39 12.09
N GLN A 352 -1.20 6.34 11.48
CA GLN A 352 -1.03 7.75 11.82
C GLN A 352 -1.45 7.92 13.28
N HIS A 353 -0.57 8.44 14.12
CA HIS A 353 -1.04 8.93 15.42
C HIS A 353 -1.96 10.11 15.15
N ALA A 354 -3.22 10.00 15.62
CA ALA A 354 -4.17 11.09 15.66
C ALA A 354 -3.48 12.35 16.19
N ALA A 355 -3.79 13.50 15.58
CA ALA A 355 -3.39 14.80 16.08
C ALA A 355 -3.59 14.84 17.60
N LEU A 356 -2.51 15.09 18.34
CA LEU A 356 -2.47 15.12 19.80
C LEU A 356 -3.70 15.87 20.33
N GLU A 357 -4.65 15.13 20.91
CA GLU A 357 -5.73 15.75 21.68
C GLU A 357 -5.07 16.53 22.81
N ARG A 358 -5.33 17.85 22.83
CA ARG A 358 -4.93 18.77 23.89
C ARG A 358 -5.30 18.17 25.24
N THR A 359 -4.31 17.67 25.97
CA THR A 359 -4.45 17.54 27.43
C THR A 359 -4.27 18.95 28.00
N ALA A 360 -5.38 19.67 28.10
CA ALA A 360 -5.45 20.89 28.90
C ALA A 360 -5.28 20.52 30.38
N ARG A 361 -4.27 21.10 31.03
CA ARG A 361 -4.33 21.47 32.45
C ARG A 361 -3.65 22.80 32.66
#